data_AF-A0A6I7R493-F1
#
_entry.id   AF-A0A6I7R493-F1
#
_cell.length_a   1.000
_cell.length_b   1.000
_cell.length_c   1.000
_cell.angle_alpha   90.00
_cell.angle_beta   90.00
_cell.angle_gamma   90.00
#
_symmetry.space_group_name_H-M   'P 1'
#
loop_
_entity.id
_entity.type
_entity.pdbx_description
1 polymer ?
#
loop_
_entity_poly.entity_id
_entity_poly.type
_entity_poly.pdbx_seq_one_letter_code
_entity_poly.pdbx_strand_id
1 'polypeptide(L)'
;MKKIPTDLEILQAIYSRYNLSYKEHARKEPDRITRVRVPVDIGKIAQDCGVEEDMIFGRLYYHFNKKYSYFDEDGNRVTFFSSLKFEGLSVNFPLVLSILADLDFESRKFKLAITFSTVALVISVFALILAFII
;
A
#
# COMPACT_ATOMS: atom_id res chain seq x y z
N MET A 1 18.85 -8.34 11.01
CA MET A 1 18.45 -7.01 10.51
C MET A 1 17.03 -6.77 10.99
N LYS A 2 16.70 -5.59 11.55
CA LYS A 2 15.29 -5.27 11.87
C LYS A 2 14.49 -5.29 10.55
N LYS A 3 13.32 -5.94 10.55
CA LYS A 3 12.44 -6.01 9.37
C LYS A 3 12.02 -4.58 9.01
N ILE A 4 12.19 -4.18 7.75
CA ILE A 4 11.66 -2.91 7.23
C ILE A 4 10.48 -3.26 6.34
N PRO A 5 9.26 -2.78 6.65
CA PRO A 5 8.08 -3.12 5.90
C PRO A 5 8.06 -2.34 4.59
N THR A 6 7.63 -3.02 3.53
CA THR A 6 7.42 -2.41 2.21
C THR A 6 6.16 -1.54 2.20
N ASP A 7 6.04 -0.67 1.19
CA ASP A 7 4.84 0.15 1.03
C ASP A 7 3.59 -0.71 0.89
N LEU A 8 3.73 -1.83 0.16
CA LEU A 8 2.69 -2.82 -0.04
C LEU A 8 2.24 -3.43 1.29
N GLU A 9 3.17 -3.86 2.15
CA GLU A 9 2.83 -4.45 3.46
C GLU A 9 2.09 -3.45 4.37
N ILE A 10 2.54 -2.19 4.43
CA ILE A 10 1.89 -1.16 5.26
C ILE A 10 0.47 -0.88 4.75
N LEU A 11 0.31 -0.67 3.45
CA LEU A 11 -1.00 -0.38 2.85
C LEU A 11 -1.95 -1.58 2.97
N GLN A 12 -1.43 -2.80 2.85
CA GLN A 12 -2.20 -4.01 3.03
C GLN A 12 -2.62 -4.22 4.49
N ALA A 13 -1.78 -3.86 5.47
CA ALA A 13 -2.15 -3.84 6.89
C ALA A 13 -3.28 -2.84 7.17
N ILE A 14 -3.17 -1.62 6.64
CA ILE A 14 -4.22 -0.59 6.75
C ILE A 14 -5.52 -1.09 6.11
N TYR A 15 -5.46 -1.61 4.89
CA TYR A 15 -6.63 -2.12 4.19
C TYR A 15 -7.30 -3.26 4.97
N SER A 16 -6.54 -4.30 5.32
CA SER A 16 -7.07 -5.49 6.01
C SER A 16 -7.79 -5.12 7.31
N ARG A 17 -7.23 -4.17 8.05
CA ARG A 17 -7.75 -3.76 9.36
C ARG A 17 -8.95 -2.83 9.26
N TYR A 18 -8.93 -1.85 8.36
CA TYR A 18 -9.89 -0.75 8.38
C TYR A 18 -10.93 -0.79 7.24
N ASN A 19 -10.84 -1.72 6.29
CA ASN A 19 -11.82 -1.84 5.19
C ASN A 19 -13.26 -2.05 5.69
N LEU A 20 -13.44 -2.85 6.75
CA LEU A 20 -14.78 -3.04 7.32
C LEU A 20 -15.31 -1.75 7.95
N SER A 21 -14.47 -1.06 8.73
CA SER A 21 -14.80 0.24 9.32
C SER A 21 -15.15 1.27 8.26
N TYR A 22 -14.41 1.32 7.15
CA TYR A 22 -14.70 2.19 6.02
C TYR A 22 -16.08 1.89 5.40
N LYS A 23 -16.38 0.61 5.16
CA LYS A 23 -17.68 0.17 4.61
C LYS A 23 -18.84 0.49 5.54
N GLU A 24 -18.66 0.34 6.85
CA GLU A 24 -19.70 0.64 7.85
C GLU A 24 -19.93 2.15 7.99
N HIS A 25 -18.85 2.94 8.01
CA HIS A 25 -18.94 4.39 8.08
C HIS A 25 -19.63 4.97 6.83
N ALA A 26 -19.33 4.44 5.65
CA ALA A 26 -20.01 4.80 4.40
C ALA A 26 -21.52 4.52 4.39
N ARG A 27 -22.01 3.59 5.23
CA ARG A 27 -23.45 3.26 5.33
C ARG A 27 -24.21 4.16 6.32
N LYS A 28 -23.55 4.69 7.35
CA LYS A 28 -24.19 5.42 8.44
C LYS A 28 -24.28 6.93 8.20
N GLU A 29 -23.36 7.50 7.44
CA GLU A 29 -23.31 8.96 7.18
C GLU A 29 -23.32 9.24 5.66
N PRO A 30 -24.43 9.76 5.11
CA PRO A 30 -24.63 9.91 3.67
C PRO A 30 -23.78 11.03 3.03
N ASP A 31 -23.16 11.90 3.82
CA ASP A 31 -22.38 13.04 3.31
C ASP A 31 -21.00 12.61 2.77
N ARG A 32 -20.61 13.11 1.59
CA ARG A 32 -19.52 12.53 0.78
C ARG A 32 -18.11 12.99 1.17
N ILE A 33 -17.97 14.18 1.75
CA ILE A 33 -16.68 14.85 1.91
C ILE A 33 -15.93 14.38 3.17
N THR A 34 -16.63 14.14 4.28
CA THR A 34 -16.05 13.58 5.52
C THR A 34 -15.80 12.07 5.44
N ARG A 35 -16.49 11.37 4.54
CA ARG A 35 -16.43 9.90 4.34
C ARG A 35 -15.05 9.34 3.96
N VAL A 36 -14.21 10.17 3.35
CA VAL A 36 -12.94 9.75 2.73
C VAL A 36 -11.89 9.41 3.79
N ARG A 37 -11.98 10.01 4.98
CA ARG A 37 -11.00 9.82 6.05
C ARG A 37 -11.41 8.72 7.02
N VAL A 38 -10.49 7.80 7.25
CA VAL A 38 -10.65 6.72 8.22
C VAL A 38 -9.63 6.90 9.34
N PRO A 39 -10.06 7.02 10.60
CA PRO A 39 -9.16 7.03 11.75
C PRO A 39 -8.35 5.74 11.81
N VAL A 40 -7.05 5.86 12.07
CA VAL A 40 -6.13 4.72 12.16
C VAL A 40 -5.36 4.72 13.47
N ASP A 41 -5.18 3.53 14.01
CA ASP A 41 -4.31 3.23 15.14
C ASP A 41 -2.96 2.74 14.61
N ILE A 42 -1.93 3.56 14.80
CA ILE A 42 -0.56 3.30 14.32
C ILE A 42 0.06 2.11 15.04
N GLY A 43 -0.22 1.94 16.34
CA GLY A 43 0.29 0.80 17.11
C GLY A 43 -0.21 -0.52 16.57
N LYS A 44 -1.49 -0.59 16.21
CA LYS A 44 -2.08 -1.78 15.57
C LYS A 44 -1.49 -2.07 14.19
N ILE A 45 -1.24 -1.03 13.38
CA ILE A 45 -0.60 -1.21 12.07
C ILE A 45 0.86 -1.68 12.26
N ALA A 46 1.57 -1.14 13.24
CA ALA A 46 2.94 -1.52 13.56
C ALA A 46 3.01 -2.99 14.03
N GLN A 47 2.04 -3.43 14.83
CA GLN A 47 1.88 -4.82 15.23
C GLN A 47 1.68 -5.74 14.02
N ASP A 48 0.81 -5.38 13.07
CA ASP A 48 0.56 -6.16 11.85
C ASP A 48 1.80 -6.25 10.96
N CYS A 49 2.61 -5.19 10.91
CA CYS A 49 3.86 -5.16 10.16
C CYS A 49 5.04 -5.82 10.90
N GLY A 50 4.92 -6.04 12.22
CA GLY A 50 5.96 -6.60 13.09
C GLY A 50 7.09 -5.61 13.40
N VAL A 51 6.75 -4.33 13.61
CA VAL A 51 7.72 -3.23 13.73
C VAL A 51 7.34 -2.20 14.79
N GLU A 52 8.23 -1.24 15.05
CA GLU A 52 8.00 -0.13 16.00
C GLU A 52 7.04 0.92 15.44
N GLU A 53 6.22 1.52 16.30
CA GLU A 53 5.19 2.50 15.93
C GLU A 53 5.77 3.72 15.20
N ASP A 54 6.90 4.23 15.69
CA ASP A 54 7.60 5.38 15.11
C ASP A 54 8.01 5.13 13.65
N MET A 55 8.30 3.89 13.28
CA MET A 55 8.60 3.56 11.89
C MET A 55 7.35 3.68 11.03
N ILE A 56 6.20 3.18 11.48
CA ILE A 56 4.94 3.34 10.74
C ILE A 56 4.54 4.82 10.68
N PHE A 57 4.55 5.53 11.81
CA PHE A 57 4.23 6.96 11.84
C PHE A 57 5.14 7.73 10.87
N GLY A 58 6.45 7.50 10.93
CA GLY A 58 7.42 8.13 10.06
C GLY A 58 7.18 7.83 8.58
N ARG A 59 6.85 6.57 8.23
CA ARG A 59 6.49 6.20 6.85
C ARG A 59 5.22 6.90 6.39
N LEU A 60 4.17 6.92 7.21
CA LEU A 60 2.90 7.56 6.82
C LEU A 60 3.05 9.08 6.70
N TYR A 61 3.69 9.71 7.69
CA TYR A 61 3.78 11.16 7.77
C TYR A 61 4.81 11.77 6.81
N TYR A 62 6.03 11.25 6.76
CA TYR A 62 7.11 11.86 5.96
C TYR A 62 7.19 11.32 4.54
N HIS A 63 6.83 10.05 4.33
CA HIS A 63 6.95 9.43 3.01
C HIS A 63 5.59 9.39 2.28
N PHE A 64 4.57 8.70 2.83
CA PHE A 64 3.30 8.51 2.11
C PHE A 64 2.55 9.82 1.95
N ASN A 65 2.47 10.63 3.00
CA ASN A 65 1.80 11.92 2.91
C ASN A 65 2.48 12.87 1.92
N LYS A 66 3.80 12.78 1.78
CA LYS A 66 4.53 13.57 0.77
C LYS A 66 4.29 13.02 -0.64
N LYS A 67 4.38 11.70 -0.81
CA LYS A 67 4.37 11.01 -2.10
C LYS A 67 2.99 10.90 -2.73
N TYR A 68 1.95 10.68 -1.91
CA TYR A 68 0.62 10.29 -2.38
C TYR A 68 -0.45 11.36 -2.16
N SER A 69 -0.08 12.51 -1.56
CA SER A 69 -0.96 13.67 -1.55
C SER A 69 -0.83 14.45 -2.86
N TYR A 70 -1.91 15.11 -3.27
CA TYR A 70 -1.96 15.90 -4.49
C TYR A 70 -2.81 17.16 -4.30
N PHE A 71 -2.81 18.04 -5.30
CA PHE A 71 -3.71 19.19 -5.38
C PHE A 71 -4.81 18.87 -6.40
N ASP A 72 -6.06 19.09 -6.04
CA ASP A 72 -7.19 18.94 -6.96
C ASP A 72 -7.25 20.10 -7.98
N GLU A 73 -8.23 20.05 -8.88
CA GLU A 73 -8.42 21.06 -9.94
C GLU A 73 -8.71 22.46 -9.38
N ASP A 74 -9.24 22.54 -8.17
CA ASP A 74 -9.54 23.78 -7.45
C ASP A 74 -8.34 24.29 -6.62
N GLY A 75 -7.21 23.58 -6.64
CA GLY A 75 -6.01 23.92 -5.89
C GLY A 75 -6.06 23.55 -4.40
N ASN A 76 -7.05 22.76 -3.97
CA ASN A 76 -7.11 22.24 -2.60
C ASN A 76 -6.17 21.05 -2.44
N ARG A 77 -5.49 20.98 -1.30
CA ARG A 77 -4.56 19.89 -1.02
C ARG A 77 -5.29 18.66 -0.47
N VAL A 78 -5.41 17.62 -1.28
CA VAL A 78 -5.90 16.31 -0.85
C VAL A 78 -4.75 15.53 -0.21
N THR A 79 -4.83 15.33 1.10
CA THR A 79 -3.77 14.71 1.89
C THR A 79 -4.02 13.23 2.14
N PHE A 80 -3.00 12.40 1.90
CA PHE A 80 -3.06 10.96 2.16
C PHE A 80 -3.16 10.64 3.67
N PHE A 81 -2.38 11.31 4.50
CA PHE A 81 -2.37 11.13 5.96
C PHE A 81 -2.56 12.45 6.68
N SER A 82 -3.42 12.45 7.69
CA SER A 82 -3.65 13.58 8.57
C SER A 82 -3.22 13.23 9.99
N SER A 83 -2.45 14.12 10.60
CA SER A 83 -2.06 14.06 12.02
C SER A 83 -2.58 15.28 12.78
N LEU A 84 -3.72 15.82 12.37
CA LEU A 84 -4.29 17.02 12.97
C LEU A 84 -4.57 16.77 14.46
N LYS A 85 -4.06 17.67 15.31
CA LYS A 85 -4.07 17.54 16.78
C LYS A 85 -5.45 17.30 17.39
N PHE A 86 -6.53 17.71 16.71
CA PHE A 86 -7.91 17.59 17.17
C PHE A 86 -8.72 16.50 16.45
N GLU A 87 -8.30 16.05 15.27
CA GLU A 87 -9.02 15.02 14.48
C GLU A 87 -8.42 13.62 14.65
N GLY A 88 -7.24 13.52 15.26
CA GLY A 88 -6.51 12.27 15.41
C GLY A 88 -5.79 11.84 14.13
N LEU A 89 -5.18 10.66 14.18
CA LEU A 89 -4.45 10.09 13.05
C LEU A 89 -5.44 9.43 12.09
N SER A 90 -5.43 9.84 10.83
CA SER A 90 -6.34 9.30 9.81
C SER A 90 -5.71 9.22 8.44
N VAL A 91 -6.22 8.31 7.62
CA VAL A 91 -5.81 8.13 6.22
C VAL A 91 -6.97 8.43 5.27
N ASN A 92 -6.66 8.94 4.09
CA ASN A 92 -7.59 8.95 2.96
C ASN A 92 -7.70 7.51 2.41
N PHE A 93 -8.79 6.82 2.78
CA PHE A 93 -8.94 5.39 2.51
C PHE A 93 -9.13 5.07 1.01
N PRO A 94 -9.85 5.87 0.21
CA PRO A 94 -9.82 5.75 -1.25
C PRO A 94 -8.41 5.77 -1.84
N LEU A 95 -7.53 6.66 -1.37
CA LEU A 95 -6.14 6.67 -1.82
C LEU A 95 -5.41 5.39 -1.42
N VAL A 96 -5.63 4.86 -0.21
CA VAL A 96 -5.08 3.56 0.20
C VAL A 96 -5.49 2.47 -0.80
N LEU A 97 -6.77 2.40 -1.18
CA LEU A 97 -7.28 1.40 -2.13
C LEU A 97 -6.61 1.53 -3.50
N SER A 98 -6.55 2.73 -4.06
CA SER A 98 -5.95 2.96 -5.38
C SER A 98 -4.47 2.59 -5.39
N ILE A 99 -3.69 3.08 -4.42
CA ILE A 99 -2.25 2.81 -4.36
C ILE A 99 -1.97 1.33 -4.10
N LEU A 100 -2.78 0.68 -3.24
CA LEU A 100 -2.65 -0.75 -2.97
C LEU A 100 -2.92 -1.58 -4.24
N ALA A 101 -3.93 -1.22 -5.03
CA ALA A 101 -4.24 -1.88 -6.28
C ALA A 101 -3.09 -1.74 -7.30
N ASP A 102 -2.51 -0.55 -7.43
CA ASP A 102 -1.38 -0.29 -8.33
C ASP A 102 -0.15 -1.10 -7.91
N LEU A 103 0.21 -1.08 -6.62
CA LEU A 103 1.36 -1.85 -6.11
C LEU A 103 1.15 -3.36 -6.22
N ASP A 104 -0.05 -3.88 -5.97
CA ASP A 104 -0.35 -5.30 -6.14
C ASP A 104 -0.24 -5.69 -7.62
N PHE A 105 -0.77 -4.87 -8.52
CA PHE A 105 -0.67 -5.08 -9.96
C PHE A 105 0.79 -5.08 -10.46
N GLU A 106 1.59 -4.09 -10.05
CA GLU A 106 3.02 -4.03 -10.36
C GLU A 106 3.76 -5.26 -9.85
N SER A 107 3.49 -5.67 -8.61
CA SER A 107 4.13 -6.85 -8.01
C SER A 107 3.81 -8.14 -8.78
N ARG A 108 2.57 -8.30 -9.26
CA ARG A 108 2.15 -9.44 -10.07
C ARG A 108 2.81 -9.42 -11.43
N LYS A 109 2.84 -8.27 -12.10
CA LYS A 109 3.48 -8.12 -13.40
C LYS A 109 4.97 -8.46 -13.33
N PHE A 110 5.65 -8.00 -12.29
CA PHE A 110 7.06 -8.30 -12.07
C PHE A 110 7.30 -9.80 -11.83
N LYS A 111 6.48 -10.45 -11.00
CA LYS A 111 6.54 -11.91 -10.76
C LYS A 111 6.32 -12.72 -12.04
N LEU A 112 5.36 -12.32 -12.87
CA LEU A 112 5.11 -12.96 -14.16
C LEU A 112 6.31 -12.81 -15.10
N ALA A 113 6.91 -11.63 -15.18
CA ALA A 113 8.09 -11.39 -15.98
C ALA A 113 9.27 -12.29 -15.53
N ILE A 114 9.56 -12.34 -14.23
CA ILE A 114 10.60 -13.22 -13.68
C ILE A 114 10.31 -14.69 -14.01
N THR A 115 9.05 -15.11 -13.91
CA THR A 115 8.66 -16.49 -14.20
C THR A 115 8.93 -16.81 -15.68
N PHE A 116 8.51 -15.95 -16.61
CA PHE A 116 8.80 -16.13 -18.03
C PHE A 116 10.29 -16.12 -18.35
N SER A 117 11.06 -15.20 -17.76
CA SER A 117 12.51 -15.16 -17.93
C SER A 117 13.18 -16.44 -17.42
N THR A 118 12.74 -16.95 -16.27
CA THR A 118 13.27 -18.18 -15.68
C THR A 118 12.95 -19.39 -16.55
N VAL A 119 11.71 -19.50 -17.06
CA VAL A 119 11.32 -20.58 -17.98
C VAL A 119 12.11 -20.51 -19.28
N ALA A 120 12.28 -19.33 -19.87
CA ALA A 120 13.07 -19.15 -21.08
C ALA A 120 14.53 -19.54 -20.88
N LEU A 121 15.13 -19.18 -19.74
CA LEU A 121 16.49 -19.56 -19.38
C LEU A 121 16.64 -21.08 -19.26
N VAL A 122 15.70 -21.74 -18.58
CA VAL A 122 15.68 -23.20 -18.43
C VAL A 122 15.59 -23.88 -19.81
N ILE A 123 14.67 -23.44 -20.67
CA ILE A 123 14.53 -23.97 -22.04
C ILE A 123 15.83 -23.78 -22.84
N SER A 124 16.46 -22.61 -22.73
CA SER A 124 17.72 -22.32 -23.42
C SER A 124 18.86 -23.24 -22.97
N VAL A 125 18.99 -23.49 -21.67
CA VAL A 125 19.99 -24.42 -21.12
C VAL A 125 19.72 -25.85 -21.59
N PHE A 126 18.47 -26.31 -21.56
CA PHE A 126 18.11 -27.65 -22.07
C PHE A 126 18.41 -27.81 -23.56
N ALA A 127 18.10 -26.80 -24.37
CA ALA A 127 18.38 -26.81 -25.80
C ALA A 127 19.89 -26.90 -26.08
N LEU A 128 20.71 -26.16 -25.31
CA LEU A 128 22.17 -26.25 -25.41
C LEU A 128 22.67 -27.66 -25.05
N ILE A 129 22.20 -28.24 -23.95
CA ILE A 129 22.60 -29.59 -23.53
C ILE A 129 22.25 -30.62 -24.62
N LEU A 130 21.02 -30.58 -25.15
CA LEU A 130 20.61 -31.47 -26.23
C LEU A 130 21.46 -31.30 -27.49
N ALA A 131 21.81 -30.06 -27.85
CA ALA A 131 22.66 -29.76 -29.00
C ALA A 131 24.10 -30.26 -28.87
N PHE A 132 24.60 -30.49 -27.65
CA PHE A 132 25.93 -31.10 -27.42
C PHE A 132 25.89 -32.63 -27.35
N ILE A 133 24.72 -33.22 -27.08
CA ILE A 133 24.55 -34.69 -26.97
C ILE A 133 24.25 -35.33 -28.33
N ILE A 134 23.53 -34.63 -29.21
CA ILE A 134 23.18 -35.05 -30.57
C ILE A 134 24.28 -34.63 -31.54
#